data_AF-A0A963MCR9-F1
#
_entry.id   AF-A0A963MCR9-F1
#
_cell.length_a   1.000
_cell.length_b   1.000
_cell.length_c   1.000
_cell.angle_alpha   90.00
_cell.angle_beta   90.00
_cell.angle_gamma   90.00
#
_symmetry.space_group_name_H-M   'P 1'
#
loop_
_entity.id
_entity.type
_entity.pdbx_description
1 polymer ?
#
loop_
_entity_poly.entity_id
_entity_poly.type
_entity_poly.pdbx_seq_one_letter_code
_entity_poly.pdbx_strand_id
1 'polypeptide(L)'
;MYRLLSIFLSGTLLFLASSQAYAEKYHGELCWQVFSDSRDPLWKYKFGVYEKEGGHIALFGSIDYGPNGLSASHGNAIILGNVIKMTIVSTDYEESEKQVWNETVAVKLDKATLDGTWNTLSLENNDGEDEILGFRDKGTIELIACP
;
A
#
# COMPACT_ATOMS: atom_id res chain seq x y z
N MET A 1 48.43 -25.35 3.60
CA MET A 1 47.54 -25.14 4.77
C MET A 1 47.14 -23.67 4.98
N TYR A 2 48.07 -22.71 5.03
CA TYR A 2 47.75 -21.29 5.32
C TYR A 2 46.79 -20.59 4.35
N ARG A 3 46.78 -20.96 3.05
CA ARG A 3 45.85 -20.38 2.05
C ARG A 3 44.39 -20.77 2.29
N LEU A 4 44.12 -22.03 2.65
CA LEU A 4 42.77 -22.51 2.95
C LEU A 4 42.23 -21.87 4.23
N LEU A 5 43.09 -21.73 5.25
CA LEU A 5 42.73 -21.06 6.50
C LEU A 5 42.39 -19.58 6.28
N SER A 6 43.14 -18.88 5.42
CA SER A 6 42.89 -17.46 5.11
C SER A 6 41.58 -17.27 4.36
N ILE A 7 41.28 -18.12 3.38
CA ILE A 7 40.00 -18.08 2.64
C ILE A 7 38.82 -18.37 3.59
N PHE A 8 38.98 -19.34 4.49
CA PHE A 8 37.97 -19.67 5.48
C PHE A 8 37.73 -18.49 6.45
N LEU A 9 38.80 -17.86 6.93
CA LEU A 9 38.71 -16.71 7.83
C LEU A 9 38.06 -15.49 7.15
N SER A 10 38.46 -15.17 5.92
CA SER A 10 37.89 -14.07 5.14
C SER A 10 36.42 -14.32 4.80
N GLY A 11 36.05 -15.56 4.43
CA GLY A 11 34.66 -15.93 4.17
C GLY A 11 33.79 -15.83 5.42
N THR A 12 34.29 -16.25 6.58
CA THR A 12 33.57 -16.16 7.86
C THR A 12 33.37 -14.70 8.29
N LEU A 13 34.39 -13.87 8.12
CA LEU A 13 34.30 -12.43 8.42
C LEU A 13 33.32 -11.70 7.52
N LEU A 14 33.27 -12.03 6.23
CA LEU A 14 32.28 -11.46 5.30
C LEU A 14 30.85 -11.92 5.60
N PHE A 15 30.67 -13.15 6.06
CA PHE A 15 29.36 -13.66 6.46
C PHE A 15 28.87 -12.98 7.76
N LEU A 16 29.76 -12.75 8.72
CA LEU A 16 29.47 -12.02 9.96
C LEU A 16 29.26 -10.52 9.74
N ALA A 17 29.86 -9.95 8.69
CA ALA A 17 29.71 -8.55 8.31
C ALA A 17 28.56 -8.29 7.33
N SER A 18 27.81 -9.33 6.94
CA SER A 18 26.54 -9.11 6.25
C SER A 18 25.64 -8.36 7.23
N SER A 19 25.43 -7.07 6.96
CA SER A 19 24.43 -6.29 7.67
C SER A 19 23.16 -7.13 7.67
N GLN A 20 22.55 -7.37 8.84
CA GLN A 20 21.16 -7.79 8.84
C GLN A 20 20.44 -6.77 7.97
N ALA A 21 20.08 -7.16 6.74
CA ALA A 21 19.18 -6.37 5.94
C ALA A 21 17.99 -6.21 6.87
N TYR A 22 17.78 -5.00 7.40
CA TYR A 22 16.73 -4.73 8.36
C TYR A 22 15.42 -4.95 7.62
N ALA A 23 14.97 -6.21 7.64
CA ALA A 23 13.70 -6.62 7.13
C ALA A 23 12.68 -5.79 7.91
N GLU A 24 11.82 -5.10 7.17
CA GLU A 24 10.76 -4.28 7.74
C GLU A 24 9.99 -5.13 8.76
N LYS A 25 9.68 -4.54 9.92
CA LYS A 25 9.00 -5.28 10.98
C LYS A 25 7.52 -5.41 10.62
N TYR A 26 7.09 -6.63 10.34
CA TYR A 26 5.68 -6.92 10.06
C TYR A 26 4.82 -6.82 11.33
N HIS A 27 3.71 -6.06 11.24
CA HIS A 27 2.77 -5.82 12.35
C HIS A 27 1.42 -6.53 12.18
N GLY A 28 1.18 -7.17 11.04
CA GLY A 28 -0.08 -7.84 10.73
C GLY A 28 -0.80 -7.23 9.53
N GLU A 29 -2.02 -7.70 9.30
CA GLU A 29 -2.90 -7.21 8.24
C GLU A 29 -3.92 -6.23 8.82
N LEU A 30 -4.22 -5.17 8.07
CA LEU A 30 -5.32 -4.24 8.35
C LEU A 30 -6.18 -4.08 7.11
N CYS A 31 -7.48 -3.95 7.33
CA CYS A 31 -8.46 -3.82 6.27
C CYS A 31 -9.31 -2.56 6.47
N TRP A 32 -9.60 -1.87 5.38
CA TRP A 32 -10.40 -0.66 5.40
C TRP A 32 -11.52 -0.72 4.38
N GLN A 33 -12.71 -0.25 4.76
CA GLN A 33 -13.80 0.04 3.83
C GLN A 33 -13.73 1.51 3.43
N VAL A 34 -13.75 1.77 2.13
CA VAL A 34 -13.81 3.12 1.57
C VAL A 34 -15.26 3.47 1.25
N PHE A 35 -15.65 4.70 1.58
CA PHE A 35 -16.96 5.26 1.30
C PHE A 35 -16.82 6.60 0.59
N SER A 36 -17.77 6.91 -0.29
CA SER A 36 -17.91 8.23 -0.92
C SER A 36 -18.33 9.32 0.09
N ASP A 37 -18.35 10.57 -0.35
CA ASP A 37 -18.90 11.70 0.42
C ASP A 37 -20.40 11.51 0.76
N SER A 38 -21.13 10.72 -0.04
CA SER A 38 -22.53 10.32 0.20
C SER A 38 -22.69 9.10 1.11
N ARG A 39 -21.60 8.50 1.60
CA ARG A 39 -21.56 7.28 2.44
C ARG A 39 -21.91 5.99 1.71
N ASP A 40 -21.87 5.99 0.39
CA ASP A 40 -22.00 4.76 -0.39
C ASP A 40 -20.68 3.97 -0.31
N PRO A 41 -20.72 2.65 -0.06
CA PRO A 41 -19.52 1.83 -0.04
C PRO A 41 -18.93 1.73 -1.46
N LEU A 42 -17.64 1.98 -1.59
CA LEU A 42 -16.92 1.93 -2.86
C LEU A 42 -16.10 0.64 -2.97
N TRP A 43 -14.87 0.65 -2.44
CA TRP A 43 -13.95 -0.49 -2.46
C TRP A 43 -13.38 -0.77 -1.06
N LYS A 44 -12.64 -1.87 -0.92
CA LYS A 44 -11.93 -2.23 0.31
C LYS A 44 -10.44 -2.34 0.07
N TYR A 45 -9.64 -1.91 1.04
CA TYR A 45 -8.22 -2.21 1.08
C TYR A 45 -7.92 -3.35 2.04
N LYS A 46 -6.96 -4.20 1.69
CA LYS A 46 -6.32 -5.15 2.59
C LYS A 46 -4.81 -4.99 2.47
N PHE A 47 -4.14 -4.57 3.54
CA PHE A 47 -2.70 -4.35 3.56
C PHE A 47 -2.01 -5.11 4.66
N GLY A 48 -0.90 -5.75 4.31
CA GLY A 48 0.16 -6.06 5.27
C GLY A 48 0.87 -4.78 5.68
N VAL A 49 1.09 -4.62 6.99
CA VAL A 49 1.66 -3.41 7.59
C VAL A 49 3.09 -3.69 8.04
N TYR A 50 4.05 -2.92 7.51
CA TYR A 50 5.46 -3.13 7.73
C TYR A 50 6.12 -1.85 8.25
N GLU A 51 6.69 -1.88 9.45
CA GLU A 51 7.41 -0.75 10.01
C GLU A 51 8.87 -0.72 9.52
N LYS A 52 9.25 0.44 8.98
CA LYS A 52 10.60 0.80 8.56
C LYS A 52 11.28 1.60 9.67
N GLU A 53 12.61 1.72 9.60
CA GLU A 53 13.34 2.64 10.47
C GLU A 53 12.82 4.08 10.33
N GLY A 54 12.80 4.82 11.45
CA GLY A 54 12.33 6.20 11.48
C GLY A 54 10.80 6.36 11.61
N GLY A 55 10.05 5.30 11.89
CA GLY A 55 8.60 5.37 12.13
C GLY A 55 7.76 5.51 10.86
N HIS A 56 8.36 5.21 9.71
CA HIS A 56 7.67 5.07 8.44
C HIS A 56 7.04 3.68 8.34
N ILE A 57 5.91 3.58 7.66
CA ILE A 57 5.17 2.34 7.45
C ILE A 57 5.07 2.09 5.95
N ALA A 58 5.44 0.90 5.50
CA ALA A 58 5.06 0.40 4.18
C ALA A 58 3.79 -0.44 4.26
N LEU A 59 3.00 -0.33 3.20
CA LEU A 59 1.75 -1.04 3.02
C LEU A 59 1.83 -1.82 1.71
N PHE A 60 1.59 -3.12 1.77
CA PHE A 60 1.57 -3.98 0.59
C PHE A 60 0.33 -4.85 0.64
N GLY A 61 -0.41 -4.92 -0.47
CA GLY A 61 -1.60 -5.75 -0.50
C GLY A 61 -2.47 -5.50 -1.72
N SER A 62 -3.78 -5.42 -1.49
CA SER A 62 -4.75 -5.38 -2.56
C SER A 62 -5.88 -4.41 -2.29
N ILE A 63 -6.51 -4.01 -3.37
CA ILE A 63 -7.81 -3.33 -3.40
C ILE A 63 -8.86 -4.31 -3.92
N ASP A 64 -10.06 -4.26 -3.35
CA ASP A 64 -11.22 -5.07 -3.72
C ASP A 64 -12.37 -4.15 -4.14
N TYR A 65 -12.69 -4.17 -5.42
CA TYR A 65 -13.78 -3.41 -6.03
C TYR A 65 -15.11 -4.18 -6.03
N GLY A 66 -15.19 -5.30 -5.31
CA GLY A 66 -16.34 -6.17 -5.28
C GLY A 66 -16.49 -6.91 -6.62
N PRO A 67 -17.56 -6.65 -7.40
CA PRO A 67 -17.77 -7.35 -8.68
C PRO A 67 -16.63 -7.18 -9.70
N ASN A 68 -15.91 -6.06 -9.67
CA ASN A 68 -14.82 -5.77 -10.61
C ASN A 68 -13.49 -6.44 -10.22
N GLY A 69 -13.47 -7.15 -9.09
CA GLY A 69 -12.34 -8.00 -8.70
C GLY A 69 -11.29 -7.32 -7.82
N LEU A 70 -10.13 -7.98 -7.77
CA LEU A 70 -9.00 -7.60 -6.93
C LEU A 70 -7.86 -7.04 -7.78
N SER A 71 -7.28 -5.93 -7.33
CA SER A 71 -6.09 -5.34 -7.97
C SER A 71 -4.94 -5.20 -6.96
N ALA A 72 -3.72 -5.09 -7.48
CA ALA A 72 -2.56 -4.82 -6.65
C ALA A 72 -2.60 -3.37 -6.13
N SER A 73 -2.30 -3.20 -4.85
CA SER A 73 -2.21 -1.88 -4.23
C SER A 73 -1.05 -1.83 -3.25
N HIS A 74 -0.40 -0.68 -3.16
CA HIS A 74 0.67 -0.46 -2.20
C HIS A 74 0.66 0.97 -1.71
N GLY A 75 1.31 1.22 -0.59
CA GLY A 75 1.32 2.54 0.00
C GLY A 75 2.43 2.76 1.00
N ASN A 76 2.49 3.99 1.49
CA ASN A 76 3.32 4.36 2.62
C ASN A 76 2.49 5.18 3.61
N ALA A 77 2.79 5.04 4.89
CA ALA A 77 2.18 5.83 5.95
C ALA A 77 3.23 6.36 6.94
N ILE A 78 2.88 7.42 7.65
CA ILE A 78 3.66 7.99 8.74
C ILE A 78 2.75 8.44 9.87
N ILE A 79 3.15 8.16 11.11
CA ILE A 79 2.45 8.59 12.31
C ILE A 79 2.95 9.97 12.71
N LEU A 80 2.06 10.97 12.77
CA LEU A 80 2.36 12.35 13.13
C LEU A 80 1.46 12.79 14.29
N GLY A 81 1.93 12.62 15.53
CA GLY A 81 1.13 12.88 16.73
C GLY A 81 -0.06 11.92 16.82
N ASN A 82 -1.28 12.47 16.77
CA ASN A 82 -2.53 11.70 16.84
C ASN A 82 -3.13 11.35 15.47
N VAL A 83 -2.45 11.68 14.37
CA VAL A 83 -2.92 11.36 13.03
C VAL A 83 -1.94 10.46 12.30
N ILE A 84 -2.46 9.65 11.39
CA ILE A 84 -1.66 8.88 10.43
C ILE A 84 -1.92 9.46 9.05
N LYS A 85 -0.85 9.82 8.33
CA LYS A 85 -0.95 10.23 6.93
C LYS A 85 -0.49 9.08 6.06
N MET A 86 -1.30 8.74 5.08
CA MET A 86 -1.08 7.60 4.20
C MET A 86 -1.24 8.02 2.74
N THR A 87 -0.44 7.43 1.87
CA THR A 87 -0.56 7.52 0.42
C THR A 87 -0.62 6.10 -0.13
N ILE A 88 -1.65 5.83 -0.92
CA ILE A 88 -1.88 4.54 -1.57
C ILE A 88 -1.84 4.76 -3.08
N VAL A 89 -1.27 3.82 -3.80
CA VAL A 89 -1.27 3.75 -5.25
C VAL A 89 -1.83 2.39 -5.64
N SER A 90 -2.81 2.40 -6.51
CA SER A 90 -3.37 1.18 -7.11
C SER A 90 -3.34 1.33 -8.63
N THR A 91 -3.16 0.21 -9.32
CA THR A 91 -3.26 0.18 -10.79
C THR A 91 -3.84 -1.16 -11.19
N ASP A 92 -4.63 -1.13 -12.25
CA ASP A 92 -5.18 -2.35 -12.82
C ASP A 92 -5.45 -2.23 -14.31
N TYR A 93 -5.74 -3.37 -14.91
CA TYR A 93 -6.35 -3.48 -16.21
C TYR A 93 -7.68 -4.22 -16.09
N GLU A 94 -8.78 -3.52 -16.32
CA GLU A 94 -10.12 -4.10 -16.30
C GLU A 94 -10.45 -4.71 -17.67
N GLU A 95 -10.41 -6.04 -17.78
CA GLU A 95 -10.61 -6.75 -19.06
C GLU A 95 -12.01 -6.54 -19.65
N SER A 96 -13.04 -6.41 -18.81
CA SER A 96 -14.44 -6.18 -19.22
C SER A 96 -14.63 -4.85 -19.93
N GLU A 97 -13.94 -3.82 -19.44
CA GLU A 97 -14.03 -2.46 -19.96
C GLU A 97 -12.88 -2.16 -20.95
N LYS A 98 -11.90 -3.07 -21.05
CA LYS A 98 -10.63 -2.88 -21.76
C LYS A 98 -9.96 -1.56 -21.36
N GLN A 99 -9.88 -1.33 -20.06
CA GLN A 99 -9.46 -0.07 -19.50
C GLN A 99 -8.24 -0.29 -18.61
N VAL A 100 -7.19 0.50 -18.83
CA VAL A 100 -6.10 0.67 -17.87
C VAL A 100 -6.46 1.84 -16.98
N TRP A 101 -6.42 1.64 -15.66
CA TRP A 101 -6.57 2.75 -14.73
C TRP A 101 -5.49 2.74 -13.64
N ASN A 102 -5.23 3.94 -13.12
CA ASN A 102 -4.31 4.17 -12.01
C ASN A 102 -4.93 5.19 -11.07
N GLU A 103 -4.85 4.92 -9.77
CA GLU A 103 -5.25 5.87 -8.74
C GLU A 103 -4.11 6.19 -7.78
N THR A 104 -4.15 7.41 -7.25
CA THR A 104 -3.38 7.79 -6.07
C THR A 104 -4.32 8.35 -5.01
N VAL A 105 -4.41 7.66 -3.88
CA VAL A 105 -5.25 8.04 -2.75
C VAL A 105 -4.39 8.62 -1.64
N ALA A 106 -4.72 9.83 -1.19
CA ALA A 106 -4.17 10.42 0.03
C ALA A 106 -5.18 10.27 1.17
N VAL A 107 -4.71 9.78 2.32
CA VAL A 107 -5.55 9.43 3.45
C VAL A 107 -5.02 10.09 4.73
N LYS A 108 -5.94 10.56 5.57
CA LYS A 108 -5.67 11.02 6.92
C LYS A 108 -6.54 10.24 7.89
N LEU A 109 -5.92 9.45 8.77
CA LEU A 109 -6.58 8.66 9.80
C LEU A 109 -6.38 9.26 11.19
N ASP A 110 -7.32 9.01 12.08
CA ASP A 110 -7.14 9.10 13.53
C ASP A 110 -6.34 7.89 14.02
N LYS A 111 -5.33 8.13 14.86
CA LYS A 111 -4.44 7.05 15.33
C LYS A 111 -5.14 6.05 16.27
N ALA A 112 -6.16 6.48 17.01
CA ALA A 112 -6.84 5.64 17.99
C ALA A 112 -7.85 4.70 17.35
N THR A 113 -8.53 5.14 16.28
CA THR A 113 -9.55 4.32 15.59
C THR A 113 -9.07 3.73 14.27
N LEU A 114 -8.07 4.36 13.63
CA LEU A 114 -7.64 4.09 12.25
C LEU A 114 -8.71 4.38 11.20
N ASP A 115 -9.71 5.20 11.54
CA ASP A 115 -10.70 5.75 10.62
C ASP A 115 -10.29 7.15 10.19
N GLY A 116 -10.84 7.63 9.08
CA GLY A 116 -10.65 9.02 8.69
C GLY A 116 -11.21 9.37 7.33
N THR A 117 -10.48 10.22 6.63
CA THR A 117 -10.90 10.81 5.34
C THR A 117 -9.87 10.57 4.27
N TRP A 118 -10.31 10.51 3.03
CA TRP A 118 -9.45 10.31 1.88
C TRP A 118 -9.81 11.26 0.73
N ASN A 119 -8.86 11.44 -0.18
CA ASN A 119 -9.05 12.07 -1.48
C ASN A 119 -8.24 11.32 -2.54
N THR A 120 -8.81 11.13 -3.73
CA THR A 120 -8.16 10.40 -4.84
C THR A 120 -8.00 11.28 -6.08
N LEU A 121 -6.99 10.92 -6.87
CA LEU A 121 -6.86 11.26 -8.28
C LEU A 121 -6.76 9.95 -9.05
N SER A 122 -7.69 9.71 -9.99
CA SER A 122 -7.65 8.56 -10.90
C SER A 122 -7.39 9.05 -12.32
N LEU A 123 -6.62 8.26 -13.07
CA LEU A 123 -6.42 8.39 -14.50
C LEU A 123 -6.85 7.08 -15.16
N GLU A 124 -7.65 7.18 -16.21
CA GLU A 124 -8.23 6.03 -16.91
C GLU A 124 -8.02 6.20 -18.41
N ASN A 125 -7.71 5.11 -19.10
CA ASN A 125 -7.59 5.07 -20.55
C ASN A 125 -8.13 3.74 -21.09
N ASN A 126 -9.02 3.83 -22.08
CA ASN A 126 -9.58 2.65 -22.74
C ASN A 126 -8.72 2.24 -23.95
N ASP A 127 -8.67 0.94 -24.22
CA ASP A 127 -7.93 0.40 -25.35
C ASP A 127 -8.43 0.98 -26.68
N GLY A 128 -7.50 1.58 -27.43
CA GLY A 128 -7.80 2.18 -28.73
C GLY A 128 -8.34 3.61 -28.66
N GLU A 129 -8.42 4.19 -27.47
CA GLU A 129 -8.68 5.61 -27.27
C GLU A 129 -7.35 6.37 -27.03
N ASP A 130 -7.28 7.59 -27.58
CA ASP A 130 -6.14 8.49 -27.37
C ASP A 130 -6.35 9.43 -26.16
N GLU A 131 -7.58 9.51 -25.65
CA GLU A 131 -7.96 10.40 -24.56
C GLU A 131 -7.77 9.73 -23.20
N ILE A 132 -7.08 10.42 -22.29
CA ILE A 132 -6.95 10.00 -20.89
C ILE A 132 -7.96 10.78 -20.06
N LEU A 133 -8.85 10.06 -19.39
CA LEU A 133 -9.83 10.62 -18.48
C LEU A 133 -9.24 10.80 -17.09
N GLY A 134 -9.62 11.88 -16.41
CA GLY A 134 -9.14 12.21 -15.07
C GLY A 134 -10.26 12.43 -14.08
N PHE A 135 -10.26 11.68 -12.99
CA PHE A 135 -11.30 11.72 -11.97
C PHE A 135 -10.75 12.19 -10.63
N ARG A 136 -11.62 12.85 -9.86
CA ARG A 136 -11.35 13.34 -8.51
C ARG A 136 -12.50 12.98 -7.62
N ASP A 137 -12.18 12.35 -6.50
CA ASP A 137 -13.18 12.01 -5.50
C ASP A 137 -12.61 12.09 -4.08
N LYS A 138 -13.49 12.03 -3.09
CA LYS A 138 -13.19 12.09 -1.68
C LYS A 138 -14.27 11.40 -0.87
N GLY A 139 -13.96 11.11 0.39
CA GLY A 139 -14.94 10.61 1.32
C GLY A 139 -14.31 10.17 2.64
N THR A 140 -14.87 9.09 3.20
CA THR A 140 -14.42 8.51 4.47
C THR A 140 -13.88 7.11 4.28
N ILE A 141 -12.98 6.71 5.18
CA ILE A 141 -12.37 5.38 5.21
C ILE A 141 -12.41 4.88 6.64
N GLU A 142 -12.85 3.64 6.84
CA GLU A 142 -13.09 3.08 8.18
C GLU A 142 -12.41 1.72 8.31
N LEU A 143 -11.81 1.47 9.47
CA LEU A 143 -11.19 0.19 9.78
C LEU A 143 -12.28 -0.87 9.93
N ILE A 144 -12.08 -2.02 9.28
CA ILE A 144 -12.95 -3.19 9.37
C ILE A 144 -12.13 -4.43 9.72
N ALA A 145 -12.83 -5.49 10.15
CA ALA A 145 -12.19 -6.80 10.25
C ALA A 145 -11.78 -7.31 8.85
N CYS A 146 -10.60 -7.91 8.75
CA CYS A 146 -10.18 -8.58 7.54
C CYS A 146 -10.98 -9.88 7.33
N PRO A 147 -11.42 -10.18 6.09
CA PRO A 147 -12.05 -11.45 5.73
C PRO A 147 -11.05 -12.61 5.72
#